data_AF-A0A1B3W8S6-F1
#
_entry.id   AF-A0A1B3W8S6-F1
#
_cell.length_a   1.000
_cell.length_b   1.000
_cell.length_c   1.000
_cell.angle_alpha   90.00
_cell.angle_beta   90.00
_cell.angle_gamma   90.00
#
_symmetry.space_group_name_H-M   'P 1'
#
loop_
_entity.id
_entity.type
_entity.pdbx_description
1 polymer ?
#
loop_
_entity_poly.entity_id
_entity_poly.type
_entity_poly.pdbx_seq_one_letter_code
_entity_poly.pdbx_strand_id
1 'polypeptide(L)'
;MTRLLEVLISLLIVAVLFVVVGVLLPSERTLVEQVETNRRQTIVFDTLNSFRRFHEWHPMVLYDPAIELNRSGPEEGVGATLQFESDVRSVPSGSWTIVESEPRSRIAIAIEDDSQGTNKRTEFRIRPTGRGGRNMEITQTYNVEYGWNLFGRYSGLYVSRSVGDAMALGLNRLSNMLASVPNVDYAVEGSTLENLRIVERPAENLLVVRAGGIERRTNEIQASMHSNMEWINRTLEANDLEAAGPMRIITTELGREVYNFDVALPVRTAGTGPDAEENGDEAESGGNGENGDSADSADQAVADAPVVDEGELGELELLGPVEYVRTEPTMAAAGDYTGFMAELENVRNAIRAWAMTQGYEVTGRPYEFYKSGIDDSFTADGQYEVYWTLRQQ
;
A
#
# COMPACT_ATOMS: atom_id res chain seq x y z
N MET A 1 3.96 51.32 54.43
CA MET A 1 5.24 51.17 53.68
C MET A 1 5.91 49.83 53.95
N THR A 2 5.96 49.35 55.19
CA THR A 2 6.50 48.02 55.57
C THR A 2 5.84 46.85 54.83
N ARG A 3 4.51 46.86 54.68
CA ARG A 3 3.76 45.82 53.94
C ARG A 3 4.13 45.72 52.45
N LEU A 4 4.44 46.84 51.80
CA LEU A 4 4.85 46.85 50.39
C LEU A 4 6.27 46.29 50.23
N LEU A 5 7.17 46.66 51.15
CA LEU A 5 8.54 46.14 51.19
C LEU A 5 8.55 44.62 51.45
N GLU A 6 7.74 44.14 52.39
CA GLU A 6 7.55 42.71 52.66
C GLU A 6 7.11 41.95 51.41
N VAL A 7 6.09 42.45 50.70
CA VAL A 7 5.60 41.83 49.45
C VAL A 7 6.68 41.82 48.36
N LEU A 8 7.44 42.91 48.19
CA LEU A 8 8.51 42.97 47.20
C LEU A 8 9.67 42.03 47.53
N ILE A 9 10.05 41.90 48.81
CA ILE A 9 11.08 40.95 49.26
C ILE A 9 10.60 39.51 49.05
N SER A 10 9.36 39.19 49.40
CA SER A 10 8.79 37.87 49.15
C SER A 10 8.76 37.54 47.66
N LEU A 11 8.35 38.48 46.81
CA LEU A 11 8.35 38.31 45.35
C LEU A 11 9.78 38.12 44.81
N LEU A 12 10.75 38.86 45.33
CA LEU A 12 12.16 38.69 44.97
C LEU A 12 12.68 37.30 45.36
N ILE A 13 12.39 36.83 46.58
CA ILE A 13 12.78 35.49 47.03
C ILE A 13 12.15 34.41 46.14
N VAL A 14 10.87 34.54 45.80
CA VAL A 14 10.18 33.62 44.89
C VAL A 14 10.81 33.64 43.49
N ALA A 15 11.15 34.82 42.96
CA ALA A 15 11.80 34.94 41.66
C ALA A 15 13.20 34.31 41.66
N VAL A 16 14.01 34.54 42.70
CA VAL A 16 15.33 33.92 42.86
C VAL A 16 15.19 32.40 42.98
N LEU A 17 14.26 31.92 43.79
CA LEU A 17 14.01 30.49 43.95
C LEU A 17 13.56 29.85 42.63
N PHE A 18 12.66 30.51 41.88
CA PHE A 18 12.20 30.05 40.57
C PHE A 18 13.37 29.88 39.60
N VAL A 19 14.29 30.85 39.56
CA VAL A 19 15.48 30.79 38.71
C VAL A 19 16.43 29.68 39.16
N VAL A 20 16.74 29.59 40.45
CA VAL A 20 17.64 28.55 41.00
C VAL A 20 17.10 27.16 40.69
N VAL A 21 15.82 26.90 40.96
CA VAL A 21 15.19 25.61 40.64
C VAL A 21 15.17 25.37 39.14
N GLY A 22 14.81 26.37 38.33
CA GLY A 22 14.78 26.24 36.86
C GLY A 22 16.15 25.88 36.26
N VAL A 23 17.24 26.44 36.79
CA VAL A 23 18.61 26.12 36.34
C VAL A 23 19.04 24.71 36.76
N LEU A 24 18.56 24.22 37.90
CA LEU A 24 18.82 22.85 38.37
C LEU A 24 18.01 21.79 37.59
N LEU A 25 16.90 22.18 36.95
CA LEU A 25 16.14 21.27 36.09
C LEU A 25 16.93 20.91 34.81
N PRO A 26 16.77 19.68 34.28
CA PRO A 26 17.45 19.24 33.07
C PRO A 26 17.19 20.17 31.88
N SER A 27 18.23 20.46 31.10
CA SER A 27 18.14 21.26 29.87
C SER A 27 17.65 20.47 28.67
N GLU A 28 17.54 19.15 28.78
CA GLU A 28 17.07 18.24 27.73
C GLU A 28 16.28 17.09 28.35
N ARG A 29 15.43 16.46 27.54
CA ARG A 29 14.67 15.27 27.94
C ARG A 29 14.64 14.27 26.80
N THR A 30 14.79 13.00 27.17
CA THR A 30 14.59 11.85 26.30
C THR A 30 13.46 11.00 26.86
N LEU A 31 12.52 10.61 26.00
CA LEU A 31 11.45 9.68 26.29
C LEU A 31 11.61 8.46 25.39
N VAL A 32 11.27 7.29 25.91
CA VAL A 32 11.32 6.02 25.17
C VAL A 32 10.05 5.25 25.46
N GLU A 33 9.33 4.89 24.42
CA GLU A 33 8.17 4.00 24.49
C GLU A 33 8.36 2.86 23.50
N GLN A 34 7.73 1.72 23.77
CA GLN A 34 7.86 0.55 22.92
C GLN A 34 6.58 -0.27 22.84
N VAL A 35 6.39 -0.95 21.72
CA VAL A 35 5.31 -1.90 21.49
C VAL A 35 5.83 -3.08 20.68
N GLU A 36 5.24 -4.26 20.87
CA GLU A 36 5.48 -5.41 20.01
C GLU A 36 4.32 -5.60 19.02
N THR A 37 4.65 -6.10 17.84
CA THR A 37 3.70 -6.56 16.83
C THR A 37 4.15 -7.88 16.23
N ASN A 38 3.23 -8.67 15.71
CA ASN A 38 3.53 -9.92 15.00
C ASN A 38 3.66 -9.71 13.48
N ARG A 39 3.66 -8.46 13.01
CA ARG A 39 3.75 -8.10 11.60
C ARG A 39 5.18 -8.08 11.10
N ARG A 40 5.35 -8.40 9.81
CA ARG A 40 6.66 -8.43 9.14
C ARG A 40 7.38 -7.09 9.22
N GLN A 41 8.71 -7.15 9.29
CA GLN A 41 9.57 -5.97 9.37
C GLN A 41 9.33 -4.99 8.21
N THR A 42 9.14 -5.50 7.00
CA THR A 42 8.79 -4.71 5.80
C THR A 42 7.52 -3.89 6.04
N ILE A 43 6.44 -4.52 6.49
CA ILE A 43 5.15 -3.86 6.76
C ILE A 43 5.33 -2.73 7.80
N VAL A 44 6.03 -3.01 8.89
CA VAL A 44 6.26 -2.04 9.98
C VAL A 44 7.10 -0.86 9.49
N PHE A 45 8.19 -1.15 8.78
CA PHE A 45 9.12 -0.14 8.27
C PHE A 45 8.44 0.78 7.25
N ASP A 46 7.81 0.22 6.22
CA ASP A 46 7.17 1.00 5.16
C ASP A 46 6.02 1.86 5.70
N THR A 47 5.28 1.36 6.71
CA THR A 47 4.23 2.13 7.39
C THR A 47 4.80 3.37 8.10
N LEU A 48 5.94 3.24 8.77
CA LEU A 48 6.58 4.34 9.52
C LEU A 48 7.43 5.26 8.65
N ASN A 49 7.88 4.76 7.50
CA ASN A 49 8.67 5.50 6.53
C ASN A 49 7.82 6.43 5.65
N SER A 50 6.51 6.52 5.90
CA SER A 50 5.56 7.38 5.20
C SER A 50 4.55 8.00 6.16
N PHE A 51 4.00 9.15 5.80
CA PHE A 51 2.91 9.80 6.54
C PHE A 51 1.51 9.49 5.99
N ARG A 52 1.37 8.60 4.99
CA ARG A 52 0.08 8.26 4.37
C ARG A 52 -0.97 7.83 5.42
N ARG A 53 -0.56 6.97 6.35
CA ARG A 53 -1.42 6.39 7.40
C ARG A 53 -1.34 7.10 8.75
N PHE A 54 -0.75 8.28 8.79
CA PHE A 54 -0.48 8.99 10.04
C PHE A 54 -1.75 9.22 10.88
N HIS A 55 -2.84 9.61 10.22
CA HIS A 55 -4.15 9.85 10.85
C HIS A 55 -4.76 8.61 11.53
N GLU A 56 -4.39 7.40 11.09
CA GLU A 56 -4.95 6.17 11.65
C GLU A 56 -4.36 5.87 13.04
N TRP A 57 -3.05 6.07 13.21
CA TRP A 57 -2.34 5.64 14.41
C TRP A 57 -1.97 6.79 15.35
N HIS A 58 -1.64 7.99 14.85
CA HIS A 58 -1.21 9.08 15.71
C HIS A 58 -2.40 9.65 16.51
N PRO A 59 -2.27 9.87 17.83
CA PRO A 59 -3.41 10.28 18.66
C PRO A 59 -3.89 11.72 18.44
N MET A 60 -3.20 12.54 17.64
CA MET A 60 -3.58 13.95 17.46
C MET A 60 -5.00 14.12 16.92
N VAL A 61 -5.45 13.23 16.02
CA VAL A 61 -6.80 13.24 15.46
C VAL A 61 -7.89 12.94 16.49
N LEU A 62 -7.53 12.38 17.65
CA LEU A 62 -8.46 12.15 18.76
C LEU A 62 -8.66 13.41 19.61
N TYR A 63 -7.63 14.26 19.67
CA TYR A 63 -7.70 15.52 20.41
C TYR A 63 -8.32 16.63 19.57
N ASP A 64 -8.09 16.60 18.26
CA ASP A 64 -8.75 17.46 17.28
C ASP A 64 -9.16 16.65 16.04
N PRO A 65 -10.44 16.26 15.93
CA PRO A 65 -10.97 15.59 14.74
C PRO A 65 -10.98 16.45 13.47
N ALA A 66 -10.85 17.78 13.59
CA ALA A 66 -10.85 18.73 12.47
C ALA A 66 -9.44 19.19 12.09
N ILE A 67 -8.39 18.56 12.64
CA ILE A 67 -7.00 18.90 12.36
C ILE A 67 -6.68 18.80 10.86
N GLU A 68 -6.01 19.82 10.33
CA GLU A 68 -5.59 19.83 8.93
C GLU A 68 -4.25 19.11 8.81
N LEU A 69 -4.17 18.13 7.90
CA LEU A 69 -2.97 17.32 7.66
C LEU A 69 -2.56 17.44 6.19
N ASN A 70 -1.46 18.15 5.94
CA ASN A 70 -0.95 18.39 4.59
C ASN A 70 0.38 17.66 4.39
N ARG A 71 0.43 16.77 3.41
CA ARG A 71 1.64 16.01 3.05
C ARG A 71 2.37 16.70 1.91
N SER A 72 3.69 16.75 1.97
CA SER A 72 4.55 17.33 0.94
C SER A 72 5.89 16.61 0.84
N GLY A 73 6.62 16.80 -0.26
CA GLY A 73 7.86 16.09 -0.55
C GLY A 73 7.61 14.70 -1.15
N PRO A 74 8.59 13.77 -1.09
CA PRO A 74 8.40 12.39 -1.53
C PRO A 74 7.35 11.68 -0.66
N GLU A 75 6.71 10.64 -1.21
CA GLU A 75 5.66 9.91 -0.50
C GLU A 75 6.17 9.12 0.72
N GLU A 76 7.46 8.79 0.71
CA GLU A 76 8.15 8.04 1.76
C GLU A 76 9.65 8.37 1.79
N GLY A 77 10.31 8.05 2.90
CA GLY A 77 11.75 8.25 3.07
C GLY A 77 12.14 9.70 3.34
N VAL A 78 13.44 9.97 3.20
CA VAL A 78 14.04 11.26 3.57
C VAL A 78 13.43 12.41 2.76
N GLY A 79 12.99 13.45 3.46
CA GLY A 79 12.32 14.63 2.89
C GLY A 79 10.80 14.55 2.88
N ALA A 80 10.20 13.37 3.08
CA ALA A 80 8.76 13.25 3.25
C ALA A 80 8.36 14.09 4.47
N THR A 81 7.35 14.95 4.29
CA THR A 81 6.94 15.91 5.31
C THR A 81 5.43 15.89 5.52
N LEU A 82 5.02 15.98 6.78
CA LEU A 82 3.64 16.19 7.20
C LEU A 82 3.55 17.51 7.96
N GLN A 83 2.82 18.47 7.42
CA GLN A 83 2.35 19.65 8.14
C GLN A 83 1.04 19.34 8.85
N PHE A 84 0.88 19.82 10.07
CA PHE A 84 -0.34 19.69 10.86
C PHE A 84 -0.72 21.02 11.50
N GLU A 85 -1.98 21.42 11.35
CA GLU A 85 -2.51 22.69 11.86
C GLU A 85 -3.81 22.45 12.62
N SER A 86 -3.92 23.03 13.82
CA SER A 86 -5.07 22.88 14.71
C SER A 86 -5.44 24.20 15.38
N ASP A 87 -6.75 24.47 15.46
CA ASP A 87 -7.30 25.58 16.26
C ASP A 87 -7.39 25.25 17.75
N VAL A 88 -7.23 23.97 18.13
CA VAL A 88 -7.30 23.51 19.50
C VAL A 88 -5.98 23.81 20.21
N ARG A 89 -5.97 24.79 21.11
CA ARG A 89 -4.77 25.26 21.84
C ARG A 89 -3.90 24.18 22.50
N SER A 90 -4.45 23.03 22.86
CA SER A 90 -3.71 21.91 23.45
C SER A 90 -3.04 20.98 22.44
N VAL A 91 -3.36 21.12 21.15
CA VAL A 91 -2.77 20.37 20.05
C VAL A 91 -1.75 21.27 19.36
N PRO A 92 -0.48 20.86 19.26
CA PRO A 92 0.53 21.69 18.62
C PRO A 92 0.26 21.81 17.12
N SER A 93 0.70 22.92 16.53
CA SER A 93 0.74 23.12 15.08
C SER A 93 2.19 23.19 14.62
N GLY A 94 2.50 22.56 13.49
CA GLY A 94 3.88 22.39 13.05
C GLY A 94 4.06 21.38 11.93
N SER A 95 5.24 20.75 11.89
CA SER A 95 5.57 19.76 10.88
C SER A 95 6.50 18.66 11.40
N TRP A 96 6.34 17.48 10.80
CA TRP A 96 7.23 16.33 10.95
C TRP A 96 7.90 16.05 9.61
N THR A 97 9.24 15.96 9.60
CA THR A 97 10.03 15.68 8.39
C THR A 97 10.90 14.46 8.62
N ILE A 98 10.82 13.45 7.75
CA ILE A 98 11.76 12.33 7.80
C ILE A 98 13.14 12.83 7.37
N VAL A 99 14.13 12.75 8.26
CA VAL A 99 15.50 13.24 8.02
C VAL A 99 16.50 12.11 7.82
N GLU A 100 16.22 10.92 8.36
CA GLU A 100 17.03 9.72 8.17
C GLU A 100 16.11 8.51 7.99
N SER A 101 16.46 7.62 7.06
CA SER A 101 15.76 6.35 6.82
C SER A 101 16.78 5.27 6.48
N GLU A 102 16.99 4.33 7.39
CA GLU A 102 17.82 3.15 7.21
C GLU A 102 16.90 1.95 6.94
N PRO A 103 16.97 1.34 5.73
CA PRO A 103 16.03 0.31 5.32
C PRO A 103 15.85 -0.79 6.36
N ARG A 104 14.58 -1.08 6.69
CA ARG A 104 14.16 -2.15 7.61
C ARG A 104 14.66 -2.02 9.06
N SER A 105 15.35 -0.94 9.45
CA SER A 105 15.93 -0.82 10.80
C SER A 105 15.49 0.43 11.56
N ARG A 106 15.55 1.61 10.94
CA ARG A 106 15.47 2.88 11.67
C ARG A 106 14.91 4.00 10.81
N ILE A 107 14.01 4.80 11.38
CA ILE A 107 13.51 6.04 10.80
C ILE A 107 13.70 7.16 11.82
N ALA A 108 14.21 8.31 11.41
CA ALA A 108 14.27 9.49 12.27
C ALA A 108 13.58 10.69 11.63
N ILE A 109 12.87 11.42 12.48
CA ILE A 109 11.95 12.49 12.10
C ILE A 109 12.30 13.73 12.93
N ALA A 110 12.55 14.83 12.25
CA ALA A 110 12.65 16.15 12.86
C ALA A 110 11.24 16.72 13.08
N ILE A 111 11.04 17.38 14.21
CA ILE A 111 9.76 17.97 14.58
C ILE A 111 9.96 19.49 14.76
N GLU A 112 9.22 20.27 14.00
CA GLU A 112 9.17 21.73 14.13
C GLU A 112 7.74 22.14 14.44
N ASP A 113 7.45 22.44 15.71
CA ASP A 113 6.12 22.83 16.17
C ASP A 113 6.19 23.93 17.24
N ASP A 114 5.03 24.48 17.58
CA ASP A 114 4.84 25.55 18.56
C ASP A 114 4.90 25.10 20.03
N SER A 115 5.13 23.81 20.30
CA SER A 115 5.29 23.30 21.66
C SER A 115 6.62 23.74 22.28
N GLN A 116 6.77 23.58 23.60
CA GLN A 116 7.97 24.04 24.29
C GLN A 116 9.23 23.22 23.94
N GLY A 117 10.35 23.92 23.79
CA GLY A 117 11.64 23.33 23.45
C GLY A 117 11.98 23.41 21.96
N THR A 118 13.23 23.09 21.65
CA THR A 118 13.84 23.15 20.32
C THR A 118 14.54 21.83 20.00
N ASN A 119 15.02 21.68 18.76
CA ASN A 119 15.75 20.48 18.30
C ASN A 119 14.98 19.18 18.59
N LYS A 120 13.65 19.21 18.41
CA LYS A 120 12.79 18.08 18.69
C LYS A 120 13.00 17.00 17.64
N ARG A 121 13.21 15.76 18.08
CA ARG A 121 13.47 14.64 17.18
C ARG A 121 12.81 13.37 17.72
N THR A 122 12.01 12.71 16.88
CA THR A 122 11.51 11.36 17.17
C THR A 122 12.23 10.34 16.30
N GLU A 123 12.51 9.17 16.86
CA GLU A 123 13.20 8.08 16.17
C GLU A 123 12.46 6.77 16.42
N PHE A 124 12.19 6.03 15.36
CA PHE A 124 11.66 4.68 15.41
C PHE A 124 12.79 3.69 15.11
N ARG A 125 12.96 2.70 15.98
CA ARG A 125 13.83 1.54 15.73
C ARG A 125 13.00 0.27 15.72
N ILE A 126 13.26 -0.58 14.74
CA ILE A 126 12.55 -1.84 14.53
C ILE A 126 13.53 -2.98 14.74
N ARG A 127 13.21 -3.91 15.63
CA ARG A 127 14.06 -5.07 15.92
C ARG A 127 13.25 -6.36 15.95
N PRO A 128 13.76 -7.47 15.39
CA PRO A 128 13.17 -8.78 15.60
C PRO A 128 13.24 -9.18 17.08
N THR A 129 12.12 -9.66 17.62
CA THR A 129 12.01 -10.21 18.98
C THR A 129 11.26 -11.55 18.97
N GLY A 130 11.20 -12.17 20.15
CA GLY A 130 10.56 -13.46 20.35
C GLY A 130 11.31 -14.64 19.72
N ARG A 131 10.73 -15.84 19.83
CA ARG A 131 11.34 -17.07 19.34
C ARG A 131 11.36 -17.08 17.81
N GLY A 132 12.55 -17.09 17.23
CA GLY A 132 12.75 -17.14 15.78
C GLY A 132 12.47 -15.81 15.06
N GLY A 133 12.48 -14.67 15.77
CA GLY A 133 12.34 -13.35 15.15
C GLY A 133 10.99 -13.11 14.48
N ARG A 134 9.92 -13.76 14.97
CA ARG A 134 8.58 -13.67 14.40
C ARG A 134 7.81 -12.42 14.83
N ASN A 135 8.23 -11.79 15.92
CA ASN A 135 7.66 -10.54 16.41
C ASN A 135 8.65 -9.40 16.10
N MET A 136 8.13 -8.18 15.96
CA MET A 136 8.90 -6.97 15.81
C MET A 136 8.62 -6.07 17.01
N GLU A 137 9.67 -5.64 17.69
CA GLU A 137 9.62 -4.53 18.64
C GLU A 137 9.81 -3.22 17.89
N ILE A 138 8.90 -2.27 18.13
CA ILE A 138 8.96 -0.91 17.65
C ILE A 138 9.30 -0.04 18.85
N THR A 139 10.50 0.52 18.89
CA THR A 139 10.92 1.49 19.90
C THR A 139 10.79 2.89 19.33
N GLN A 140 9.99 3.76 19.95
CA GLN A 140 9.95 5.18 19.65
C GLN A 140 10.73 5.97 20.71
N THR A 141 11.70 6.77 20.29
CA THR A 141 12.45 7.68 21.16
C THR A 141 12.15 9.11 20.78
N TYR A 142 11.83 9.97 21.74
CA TYR A 142 11.63 11.40 21.53
C TYR A 142 12.69 12.18 22.33
N ASN A 143 13.34 13.14 21.68
CA ASN A 143 14.31 14.05 22.29
C ASN A 143 13.84 15.50 22.13
N VAL A 144 14.05 16.31 23.17
CA VAL A 144 13.80 17.76 23.14
C VAL A 144 14.82 18.50 24.00
N GLU A 145 15.25 19.66 23.50
CA GLU A 145 16.15 20.57 24.20
C GLU A 145 15.39 21.82 24.67
N TYR A 146 15.62 22.23 25.91
CA TYR A 146 15.08 23.46 26.49
C TYR A 146 16.16 24.55 26.62
N GLY A 147 17.44 24.18 26.62
CA GLY A 147 18.55 25.13 26.74
C GLY A 147 18.40 26.03 27.97
N TRP A 148 18.46 27.36 27.79
CA TRP A 148 18.28 28.35 28.86
C TRP A 148 16.82 28.80 29.08
N ASN A 149 15.86 28.26 28.34
CA ASN A 149 14.45 28.56 28.55
C ASN A 149 13.96 27.92 29.85
N LEU A 150 13.96 28.69 30.94
CA LEU A 150 13.56 28.21 32.27
C LEU A 150 12.11 27.70 32.28
N PHE A 151 11.19 28.39 31.59
CA PHE A 151 9.80 27.95 31.45
C PHE A 151 9.72 26.59 30.73
N GLY A 152 10.52 26.42 29.68
CA GLY A 152 10.66 25.14 28.96
C GLY A 152 11.13 24.00 29.88
N ARG A 153 12.11 24.27 30.74
CA ARG A 153 12.60 23.26 31.71
C ARG A 153 11.52 22.85 32.72
N TYR A 154 10.67 23.78 33.15
CA TYR A 154 9.50 23.45 33.98
C TYR A 154 8.45 22.65 33.19
N SER A 155 8.17 23.01 31.93
CA SER A 155 7.28 22.17 31.09
C SER A 155 7.86 20.77 30.86
N GLY A 156 9.18 20.63 30.82
CA GLY A 156 9.89 19.37 30.73
C GLY A 156 9.67 18.41 31.91
N LEU A 157 9.10 18.86 33.03
CA LEU A 157 8.63 17.97 34.11
C LEU A 157 7.36 17.19 33.72
N TYR A 158 6.59 17.71 32.77
CA TYR A 158 5.30 17.15 32.33
C TYR A 158 5.39 16.53 30.93
N VAL A 159 6.55 16.56 30.29
CA VAL A 159 6.74 16.01 28.94
C VAL A 159 6.42 14.53 28.87
N SER A 160 6.68 13.76 29.93
CA SER A 160 6.30 12.34 29.98
C SER A 160 4.79 12.11 29.93
N ARG A 161 4.00 12.93 30.61
CA ARG A 161 2.51 12.81 30.60
C ARG A 161 1.85 13.43 29.38
N SER A 162 2.52 14.36 28.71
CA SER A 162 1.99 14.99 27.49
C SER A 162 2.43 14.23 26.26
N VAL A 163 3.74 14.17 26.01
CA VAL A 163 4.33 13.51 24.85
C VAL A 163 4.44 12.00 25.07
N GLY A 164 4.89 11.56 26.25
CA GLY A 164 5.08 10.11 26.52
C GLY A 164 3.76 9.33 26.50
N ASP A 165 2.71 9.81 27.16
CA ASP A 165 1.38 9.17 27.11
C ASP A 165 0.82 9.15 25.67
N ALA A 166 1.05 10.21 24.88
CA ALA A 166 0.67 10.24 23.47
C ALA A 166 1.50 9.26 22.62
N MET A 167 2.80 9.12 22.86
CA MET A 167 3.66 8.13 22.21
C MET A 167 3.17 6.71 22.51
N ALA A 168 2.91 6.39 23.79
CA ALA A 168 2.42 5.08 24.20
C ALA A 168 1.05 4.78 23.56
N LEU A 169 0.12 5.74 23.55
CA LEU A 169 -1.17 5.58 22.88
C LEU A 169 -1.01 5.39 21.36
N GLY A 170 -0.16 6.20 20.73
CA GLY A 170 0.15 6.13 19.30
C GLY A 170 0.75 4.78 18.89
N LEU A 171 1.71 4.26 19.65
CA LEU A 171 2.30 2.94 19.41
C LEU A 171 1.28 1.81 19.58
N ASN A 172 0.41 1.88 20.57
CA ASN A 172 -0.67 0.89 20.73
C ASN A 172 -1.64 0.92 19.54
N ARG A 173 -2.04 2.11 19.09
CA ARG A 173 -2.87 2.28 17.88
C ARG A 173 -2.16 1.79 16.63
N LEU A 174 -0.87 2.07 16.48
CA LEU A 174 -0.03 1.57 15.40
C LEU A 174 -0.02 0.04 15.38
N SER A 175 0.21 -0.62 16.52
CA SER A 175 0.19 -2.09 16.59
C SER A 175 -1.17 -2.68 16.20
N ASN A 176 -2.28 -2.08 16.67
CA ASN A 176 -3.63 -2.49 16.29
C ASN A 176 -3.93 -2.28 14.80
N MET A 177 -3.50 -1.14 14.25
CA MET A 177 -3.64 -0.82 12.83
C MET A 177 -2.84 -1.80 11.97
N LEU A 178 -1.59 -2.11 12.37
CA LEU A 178 -0.75 -3.10 11.70
C LEU A 178 -1.39 -4.50 11.75
N ALA A 179 -2.11 -4.84 12.82
CA ALA A 179 -2.81 -6.11 12.95
C ALA A 179 -3.94 -6.32 11.91
N SER A 180 -4.41 -5.30 11.19
CA SER A 180 -5.35 -5.50 10.08
C SER A 180 -4.66 -5.91 8.76
N VAL A 181 -3.36 -5.63 8.61
CA VAL A 181 -2.60 -5.94 7.39
C VAL A 181 -2.29 -7.44 7.33
N PRO A 182 -2.48 -8.13 6.19
CA PRO A 182 -2.06 -9.51 6.02
C PRO A 182 -0.57 -9.70 6.34
N ASN A 183 -0.23 -10.78 7.04
CA ASN A 183 1.13 -10.99 7.54
C ASN A 183 2.07 -11.65 6.51
N VAL A 184 2.12 -11.07 5.32
CA VAL A 184 2.93 -11.53 4.18
C VAL A 184 4.01 -10.51 3.89
N ASP A 185 5.24 -10.98 3.67
CA ASP A 185 6.32 -10.11 3.25
C ASP A 185 6.28 -9.99 1.72
N TYR A 186 6.04 -8.78 1.23
CA TYR A 186 5.97 -8.47 -0.20
C TYR A 186 7.31 -7.96 -0.75
N ALA A 187 8.35 -7.82 0.08
CA ALA A 187 9.67 -7.34 -0.33
C ALA A 187 10.76 -8.39 -0.02
N VAL A 188 10.45 -9.66 -0.31
CA VAL A 188 11.37 -10.79 -0.17
C VAL A 188 12.43 -10.73 -1.27
N GLU A 189 13.70 -10.85 -0.88
CA GLU A 189 14.81 -10.89 -1.83
C GLU A 189 14.71 -12.13 -2.74
N GLY A 190 14.83 -11.93 -4.05
CA GLY A 190 14.67 -12.99 -5.05
C GLY A 190 13.22 -13.43 -5.31
N SER A 191 12.23 -12.67 -4.80
CA SER A 191 10.83 -12.83 -5.17
C SER A 191 10.63 -12.61 -6.67
N THR A 192 9.76 -13.40 -7.29
CA THR A 192 9.30 -13.22 -8.68
C THR A 192 8.01 -12.41 -8.78
N LEU A 193 7.50 -11.90 -7.64
CA LEU A 193 6.51 -10.83 -7.60
C LEU A 193 7.23 -9.48 -7.67
N GLU A 194 6.94 -8.72 -8.71
CA GLU A 194 7.58 -7.46 -9.05
C GLU A 194 6.54 -6.40 -9.43
N ASN A 195 7.00 -5.16 -9.68
CA ASN A 195 6.20 -4.07 -10.23
C ASN A 195 4.90 -3.77 -9.45
N LEU A 196 5.00 -3.77 -8.11
CA LEU A 196 3.92 -3.37 -7.22
C LEU A 196 3.57 -1.90 -7.44
N ARG A 197 2.33 -1.62 -7.82
CA ARG A 197 1.90 -0.27 -8.22
C ARG A 197 0.41 -0.05 -8.02
N ILE A 198 0.01 1.21 -7.97
CA ILE A 198 -1.39 1.61 -8.03
C ILE A 198 -1.69 2.01 -9.46
N VAL A 199 -2.77 1.48 -10.02
CA VAL A 199 -3.22 1.81 -11.38
C VAL A 199 -4.69 2.22 -11.37
N GLU A 200 -5.03 3.16 -12.25
CA GLU A 200 -6.40 3.44 -12.61
C GLU A 200 -6.83 2.48 -13.72
N ARG A 201 -7.98 1.83 -13.52
CA ARG A 201 -8.60 0.92 -14.47
C ARG A 201 -9.88 1.58 -14.98
N PRO A 202 -10.02 1.79 -16.29
CA PRO A 202 -11.28 2.27 -16.86
C PRO A 202 -12.39 1.21 -16.71
N ALA A 203 -13.62 1.58 -17.05
CA ALA A 203 -14.70 0.61 -17.18
C ALA A 203 -14.37 -0.38 -18.32
N GLU A 204 -14.77 -1.63 -18.14
CA GLU A 204 -14.47 -2.70 -19.09
C GLU A 204 -15.71 -3.55 -19.34
N ASN A 205 -15.84 -4.02 -20.57
CA ASN A 205 -16.83 -5.00 -20.97
C ASN A 205 -16.23 -6.40 -20.78
N LEU A 206 -16.88 -7.24 -19.98
CA LEU A 206 -16.45 -8.60 -19.70
C LEU A 206 -17.52 -9.59 -20.14
N LEU A 207 -17.09 -10.67 -20.80
CA LEU A 207 -17.85 -11.92 -20.86
C LEU A 207 -17.37 -12.83 -19.74
N VAL A 208 -18.29 -13.32 -18.91
CA VAL A 208 -17.97 -14.02 -17.65
C VAL A 208 -18.72 -15.35 -17.59
N VAL A 209 -18.02 -16.40 -17.19
CA VAL A 209 -18.60 -17.70 -16.83
C VAL A 209 -18.22 -18.04 -15.40
N ARG A 210 -19.21 -18.32 -14.55
CA ARG A 210 -18.98 -18.78 -13.18
C ARG A 210 -18.63 -20.28 -13.19
N ALA A 211 -17.37 -20.62 -12.93
CA ALA A 211 -16.92 -22.02 -12.95
C ALA A 211 -17.49 -22.83 -11.77
N GLY A 212 -17.79 -22.16 -10.65
CA GLY A 212 -18.21 -22.80 -9.42
C GLY A 212 -17.04 -23.48 -8.69
N GLY A 213 -17.34 -24.52 -7.92
CA GLY A 213 -16.34 -25.22 -7.10
C GLY A 213 -15.66 -26.34 -7.87
N ILE A 214 -14.43 -26.08 -8.32
CA ILE A 214 -13.59 -27.04 -9.04
C ILE A 214 -12.63 -27.71 -8.06
N GLU A 215 -12.42 -29.01 -8.20
CA GLU A 215 -11.42 -29.70 -7.38
C GLU A 215 -10.02 -29.11 -7.63
N ARG A 216 -9.25 -28.89 -6.57
CA ARG A 216 -7.93 -28.25 -6.63
C ARG A 216 -6.85 -29.21 -7.15
N ARG A 217 -7.07 -29.73 -8.36
CA ARG A 217 -6.12 -30.52 -9.15
C ARG A 217 -5.87 -29.80 -10.46
N THR A 218 -4.60 -29.68 -10.86
CA THR A 218 -4.17 -28.93 -12.06
C THR A 218 -5.00 -29.26 -13.30
N ASN A 219 -5.22 -30.55 -13.56
CA ASN A 219 -5.97 -31.02 -14.72
C ASN A 219 -7.46 -30.61 -14.68
N GLU A 220 -8.09 -30.62 -13.49
CA GLU A 220 -9.50 -30.26 -13.34
C GLU A 220 -9.68 -28.74 -13.51
N ILE A 221 -8.76 -27.95 -12.96
CA ILE A 221 -8.76 -26.49 -13.09
C ILE A 221 -8.54 -26.10 -14.56
N GLN A 222 -7.53 -26.66 -15.23
CA GLN A 222 -7.27 -26.41 -16.65
C GLN A 222 -8.45 -26.81 -17.53
N ALA A 223 -9.02 -28.00 -17.31
CA ALA A 223 -10.19 -28.46 -18.06
C ALA A 223 -11.38 -27.49 -17.88
N SER A 224 -11.64 -27.03 -16.66
CA SER A 224 -12.69 -26.04 -16.41
C SER A 224 -12.40 -24.70 -17.09
N MET A 225 -11.15 -24.22 -17.10
CA MET A 225 -10.78 -22.98 -17.79
C MET A 225 -11.01 -23.10 -19.29
N HIS A 226 -10.54 -24.18 -19.92
CA HIS A 226 -10.73 -24.46 -21.35
C HIS A 226 -12.21 -24.55 -21.73
N SER A 227 -13.01 -25.32 -20.97
CA SER A 227 -14.45 -25.46 -21.23
C SER A 227 -15.21 -24.13 -21.10
N ASN A 228 -14.86 -23.30 -20.12
CA ASN A 228 -15.50 -21.99 -19.94
C ASN A 228 -15.08 -21.01 -21.05
N MET A 229 -13.81 -21.03 -21.46
CA MET A 229 -13.34 -20.24 -22.59
C MET A 229 -13.98 -20.64 -23.92
N GLU A 230 -14.31 -21.92 -24.13
CA GLU A 230 -15.05 -22.37 -25.32
C GLU A 230 -16.42 -21.67 -25.40
N TRP A 231 -17.17 -21.58 -24.30
CA TRP A 231 -18.44 -20.85 -24.26
C TRP A 231 -18.28 -19.35 -24.52
N ILE A 232 -17.25 -18.73 -23.95
CA ILE A 232 -16.94 -17.32 -24.15
C ILE A 232 -16.58 -17.06 -25.62
N ASN A 233 -15.71 -17.88 -26.23
CA ASN A 233 -15.30 -17.72 -27.62
C ASN A 233 -16.47 -17.88 -28.60
N ARG A 234 -17.40 -18.81 -28.33
CA ARG A 234 -18.63 -18.93 -29.12
C ARG A 234 -19.53 -17.69 -29.01
N THR A 235 -19.58 -17.08 -27.82
CA THR A 235 -20.34 -15.84 -27.61
C THR A 235 -19.67 -14.65 -28.30
N LEU A 236 -18.34 -14.57 -28.27
CA LEU A 236 -17.55 -13.61 -29.06
C LEU A 236 -17.91 -13.68 -30.55
N GLU A 237 -17.82 -14.88 -31.14
CA GLU A 237 -18.09 -15.13 -32.57
C GLU A 237 -19.53 -14.78 -32.98
N ALA A 238 -20.50 -14.94 -32.07
CA ALA A 238 -21.90 -14.62 -32.35
C ALA A 238 -22.23 -13.11 -32.33
N ASN A 239 -21.33 -12.27 -31.80
CA ASN A 239 -21.61 -10.87 -31.48
C ASN A 239 -20.67 -9.85 -32.15
N ASP A 240 -19.87 -10.26 -33.14
CA ASP A 240 -18.85 -9.40 -33.78
C ASP A 240 -17.94 -8.69 -32.75
N LEU A 241 -17.56 -9.42 -31.70
CA LEU A 241 -16.69 -8.96 -30.63
C LEU A 241 -15.28 -9.55 -30.80
N GLU A 242 -14.27 -8.87 -30.26
CA GLU A 242 -12.89 -9.37 -30.16
C GLU A 242 -12.38 -9.28 -28.72
N ALA A 243 -11.33 -10.04 -28.39
CA ALA A 243 -10.68 -9.97 -27.08
C ALA A 243 -9.95 -8.63 -26.91
N ALA A 244 -10.20 -7.97 -25.78
CA ALA A 244 -9.54 -6.73 -25.37
C ALA A 244 -8.38 -6.96 -24.38
N GLY A 245 -7.94 -8.21 -24.21
CA GLY A 245 -6.83 -8.58 -23.34
C GLY A 245 -6.79 -10.08 -23.05
N PRO A 246 -5.85 -10.55 -22.21
CA PRO A 246 -5.76 -11.95 -21.82
C PRO A 246 -6.96 -12.44 -21.01
N MET A 247 -7.10 -13.77 -20.91
CA MET A 247 -8.07 -14.38 -19.99
C MET A 247 -7.82 -13.90 -18.56
N ARG A 248 -8.90 -13.52 -17.88
CA ARG A 248 -8.93 -13.11 -16.49
C ARG A 248 -9.55 -14.22 -15.63
N ILE A 249 -8.96 -14.47 -14.48
CA ILE A 249 -9.57 -15.28 -13.43
C ILE A 249 -9.94 -14.37 -12.26
N ILE A 250 -11.19 -14.44 -11.81
CA ILE A 250 -11.68 -13.70 -10.65
C ILE A 250 -11.87 -14.72 -9.52
N THR A 251 -11.01 -14.63 -8.50
CA THR A 251 -11.01 -15.61 -7.41
C THR A 251 -12.04 -15.27 -6.36
N THR A 252 -12.90 -16.23 -6.06
CA THR A 252 -13.78 -16.16 -4.89
C THR A 252 -13.12 -16.81 -3.67
N GLU A 253 -12.58 -18.02 -3.83
CA GLU A 253 -11.91 -18.74 -2.74
C GLU A 253 -10.95 -19.79 -3.31
N LEU A 254 -9.69 -19.79 -2.87
CA LEU A 254 -8.76 -20.90 -3.11
C LEU A 254 -8.66 -21.77 -1.85
N GLY A 255 -9.58 -22.72 -1.72
CA GLY A 255 -9.61 -23.66 -0.61
C GLY A 255 -8.52 -24.73 -0.71
N ARG A 256 -8.48 -25.62 0.29
CA ARG A 256 -7.53 -26.76 0.29
C ARG A 256 -7.89 -27.84 -0.71
N GLU A 257 -9.17 -28.06 -0.94
CA GLU A 257 -9.71 -29.13 -1.78
C GLU A 257 -10.43 -28.58 -3.02
N VAL A 258 -10.97 -27.36 -2.92
CA VAL A 258 -11.83 -26.75 -3.94
C VAL A 258 -11.33 -25.33 -4.25
N TYR A 259 -11.32 -24.98 -5.53
CA TYR A 259 -11.07 -23.64 -6.04
C TYR A 259 -12.37 -23.08 -6.64
N ASN A 260 -12.85 -21.98 -6.09
CA ASN A 260 -14.02 -21.24 -6.55
C ASN A 260 -13.57 -19.99 -7.31
N PHE A 261 -13.84 -19.93 -8.61
CA PHE A 261 -13.45 -18.81 -9.47
C PHE A 261 -14.44 -18.57 -10.61
N ASP A 262 -14.38 -17.38 -11.17
CA ASP A 262 -15.04 -17.03 -12.42
C ASP A 262 -13.97 -16.89 -13.51
N VAL A 263 -14.28 -17.34 -14.73
CA VAL A 263 -13.48 -17.07 -15.93
C VAL A 263 -14.08 -15.87 -16.61
N ALA A 264 -13.27 -14.87 -16.90
CA ALA A 264 -13.69 -13.65 -17.58
C ALA A 264 -12.77 -13.34 -18.75
N LEU A 265 -13.30 -12.74 -19.80
CA LEU A 265 -12.53 -12.20 -20.89
C LEU A 265 -12.94 -10.75 -21.12
N PRO A 266 -12.01 -9.78 -21.04
CA PRO A 266 -12.26 -8.44 -21.54
C PRO A 266 -12.54 -8.49 -23.03
N VAL A 267 -13.59 -7.83 -23.47
CA VAL A 267 -14.03 -7.81 -24.87
C VAL A 267 -14.24 -6.39 -25.34
N ARG A 268 -14.17 -6.20 -26.65
CA ARG A 268 -14.58 -4.96 -27.33
C ARG A 268 -15.25 -5.25 -28.65
N THR A 269 -15.85 -4.22 -29.25
CA THR A 269 -16.35 -4.33 -30.63
C THR A 269 -15.20 -4.64 -31.59
N ALA A 270 -15.37 -5.61 -32.49
CA ALA A 270 -14.32 -6.01 -33.43
C ALA A 270 -13.83 -4.81 -34.27
N GLY A 271 -12.50 -4.69 -34.42
CA GLY A 271 -11.88 -3.60 -35.19
C GLY A 271 -11.87 -2.23 -34.51
N THR A 272 -12.19 -2.16 -33.21
CA THR A 272 -12.03 -0.94 -32.40
C THR A 272 -10.78 -0.92 -31.54
N GLY A 273 -9.96 -1.98 -31.61
CA GLY A 273 -8.65 -2.03 -30.98
C GLY A 273 -7.67 -1.01 -31.56
N PRO A 274 -6.59 -0.67 -30.84
CA PRO A 274 -5.51 0.12 -31.40
C PRO A 274 -4.90 -0.60 -32.60
N ASP A 275 -4.83 0.09 -33.75
CA ASP A 275 -4.17 -0.43 -34.94
C ASP A 275 -2.70 -0.75 -34.59
N ALA A 276 -2.26 -1.97 -34.90
CA ALA A 276 -0.88 -2.40 -34.70
C ALA A 276 0.06 -1.77 -35.76
N GLU A 277 0.12 -0.44 -35.84
CA GLU A 277 1.07 0.27 -36.71
C GLU A 277 1.60 1.56 -36.04
N GLU A 278 2.72 1.45 -35.34
CA GLU A 278 3.74 2.52 -35.28
C GLU A 278 5.12 1.91 -34.97
N ASN A 279 5.69 1.22 -35.96
CA ASN A 279 7.14 1.07 -36.14
C ASN A 279 7.40 1.03 -37.65
N GLY A 280 6.98 2.09 -38.33
CA GLY A 280 7.33 2.37 -39.71
C GLY A 280 8.12 3.67 -39.77
N ASP A 281 9.45 3.56 -39.81
CA ASP A 281 10.27 4.48 -40.59
C ASP A 281 11.57 3.79 -41.05
N GLU A 282 11.92 4.10 -42.30
CA GLU A 282 12.61 3.27 -43.28
C GLU A 282 14.16 3.27 -43.24
N ALA A 283 14.70 2.36 -44.08
CA ALA A 283 16.03 2.30 -44.74
C ALA A 283 17.12 1.44 -44.05
N GLU A 284 17.80 0.48 -44.70
CA GLU A 284 17.99 0.23 -46.13
C GLU A 284 18.53 -1.21 -46.40
N SER A 285 17.99 -1.85 -47.44
CA SER A 285 18.58 -2.81 -48.40
C SER A 285 19.77 -3.72 -48.02
N GLY A 286 19.57 -5.05 -48.14
CA GLY A 286 20.67 -6.02 -48.22
C GLY A 286 20.31 -7.50 -48.44
N GLY A 287 19.67 -7.84 -49.57
CA GLY A 287 19.91 -9.06 -50.37
C GLY A 287 19.92 -10.48 -49.76
N ASN A 288 18.85 -11.22 -50.08
CA ASN A 288 18.77 -12.59 -50.63
C ASN A 288 19.24 -13.83 -49.81
N GLY A 289 18.31 -14.76 -49.58
CA GLY A 289 18.59 -16.16 -49.26
C GLY A 289 17.35 -16.97 -48.88
N GLU A 290 16.89 -17.83 -49.80
CA GLU A 290 15.75 -18.76 -49.73
C GLU A 290 15.82 -19.78 -48.57
N ASN A 291 14.70 -20.00 -47.87
CA ASN A 291 13.95 -21.28 -47.84
C ASN A 291 12.81 -21.22 -46.82
N GLY A 292 11.62 -21.62 -47.25
CA GLY A 292 10.46 -21.80 -46.38
C GLY A 292 10.52 -23.12 -45.60
N ASP A 293 9.99 -23.10 -44.38
CA ASP A 293 8.88 -23.98 -44.02
C ASP A 293 8.10 -23.31 -42.89
N SER A 294 6.78 -23.29 -43.07
CA SER A 294 5.80 -22.61 -42.24
C SER A 294 5.41 -23.49 -41.06
N ALA A 295 5.67 -23.01 -39.84
CA ALA A 295 5.00 -23.46 -38.63
C ALA A 295 4.32 -22.25 -38.00
N ASP A 296 3.00 -22.32 -38.05
CA ASP A 296 2.04 -21.37 -37.50
C ASP A 296 2.20 -21.32 -35.97
N SER A 297 2.80 -20.24 -35.49
CA SER A 297 2.79 -19.85 -34.09
C SER A 297 2.35 -18.40 -34.06
N ALA A 298 1.02 -18.20 -33.96
CA ALA A 298 0.43 -16.95 -33.50
C ALA A 298 0.78 -16.76 -32.02
N ASP A 299 2.07 -16.58 -31.76
CA ASP A 299 2.63 -16.20 -30.48
C ASP A 299 3.10 -14.76 -30.66
N GLN A 300 2.13 -13.84 -30.62
CA GLN A 300 2.40 -12.41 -30.61
C GLN A 300 2.01 -11.86 -29.25
N ALA A 301 3.08 -11.49 -28.53
CA ALA A 301 3.14 -10.59 -27.38
C ALA A 301 1.86 -9.78 -27.13
N VAL A 302 1.09 -10.20 -26.14
CA VAL A 302 -0.01 -9.41 -25.56
C VAL A 302 0.60 -8.35 -24.63
N ALA A 303 1.22 -7.35 -25.25
CA ALA A 303 1.61 -6.11 -24.59
C ALA A 303 0.36 -5.24 -24.39
N ASP A 304 -0.07 -5.12 -23.14
CA ASP A 304 -0.60 -3.91 -22.48
C ASP A 304 -1.39 -2.91 -23.35
N ALA A 305 -2.38 -3.36 -24.11
CA ALA A 305 -3.30 -2.44 -24.75
C ALA A 305 -4.25 -1.85 -23.68
N PRO A 306 -4.36 -0.52 -23.54
CA PRO A 306 -5.33 0.06 -22.63
C PRO A 306 -6.73 -0.32 -23.12
N VAL A 307 -7.47 -1.03 -22.27
CA VAL A 307 -8.89 -1.28 -22.48
C VAL A 307 -9.57 0.09 -22.41
N VAL A 308 -9.96 0.63 -23.56
CA VAL A 308 -10.69 1.91 -23.63
C VAL A 308 -12.13 1.68 -23.16
N ASP A 309 -12.69 2.62 -22.39
CA ASP A 309 -14.11 2.62 -22.04
C ASP A 309 -14.94 2.98 -23.28
N GLU A 310 -15.39 1.96 -24.01
CA GLU A 310 -16.27 2.10 -25.18
C GLU A 310 -17.75 2.27 -24.81
N GLY A 311 -18.08 2.32 -23.52
CA GLY A 311 -19.46 2.30 -23.02
C GLY A 311 -20.03 0.88 -22.88
N GLU A 312 -21.34 0.79 -22.65
CA GLU A 312 -22.03 -0.50 -22.66
C GLU A 312 -22.11 -1.05 -24.08
N LEU A 313 -21.87 -2.36 -24.20
CA LEU A 313 -22.15 -3.08 -25.43
C LEU A 313 -23.67 -3.11 -25.66
N GLY A 314 -24.06 -3.20 -26.93
CA GLY A 314 -25.46 -3.35 -27.33
C GLY A 314 -26.08 -4.67 -26.85
N GLU A 315 -27.25 -5.00 -27.38
CA GLU A 315 -27.88 -6.30 -27.10
C GLU A 315 -26.99 -7.44 -27.61
N LEU A 316 -26.56 -8.34 -26.70
CA LEU A 316 -25.68 -9.47 -26.99
C LEU A 316 -26.44 -10.80 -27.03
N GLU A 317 -26.16 -11.64 -28.02
CA GLU A 317 -26.53 -13.06 -28.05
C GLU A 317 -25.62 -13.85 -27.10
N LEU A 318 -26.00 -13.92 -25.82
CA LEU A 318 -25.26 -14.67 -24.79
C LEU A 318 -25.52 -16.18 -24.92
N LEU A 319 -24.45 -16.97 -25.09
CA LEU A 319 -24.55 -18.41 -25.28
C LEU A 319 -24.22 -19.19 -24.00
N GLY A 320 -25.02 -20.20 -23.68
CA GLY A 320 -24.75 -21.11 -22.58
C GLY A 320 -24.71 -20.39 -21.22
N PRO A 321 -23.64 -20.57 -20.41
CA PRO A 321 -23.52 -19.95 -19.08
C PRO A 321 -22.87 -18.55 -19.11
N VAL A 322 -22.65 -17.96 -20.28
CA VAL A 322 -21.95 -16.67 -20.41
C VAL A 322 -22.86 -15.52 -19.95
N GLU A 323 -22.31 -14.67 -19.10
CA GLU A 323 -22.92 -13.42 -18.66
C GLU A 323 -22.09 -12.24 -19.15
N TYR A 324 -22.78 -11.17 -19.56
CA TYR A 324 -22.14 -9.88 -19.81
C TYR A 324 -22.09 -9.07 -18.52
N VAL A 325 -20.92 -8.53 -18.21
CA VAL A 325 -20.68 -7.67 -17.06
C VAL A 325 -19.88 -6.46 -17.50
N ARG A 326 -20.38 -5.26 -17.23
CA ARG A 326 -19.59 -4.03 -17.32
C ARG A 326 -19.03 -3.67 -15.95
N THR A 327 -17.72 -3.49 -15.84
CA THR A 327 -17.09 -3.00 -14.61
C THR A 327 -17.17 -1.49 -14.55
N GLU A 328 -17.22 -0.93 -13.34
CA GLU A 328 -17.04 0.50 -13.14
C GLU A 328 -15.56 0.87 -13.17
N PRO A 329 -15.20 2.13 -13.52
CA PRO A 329 -13.84 2.60 -13.37
C PRO A 329 -13.40 2.51 -11.91
N THR A 330 -12.21 1.97 -11.67
CA THR A 330 -11.72 1.73 -10.32
C THR A 330 -10.22 1.97 -10.22
N MET A 331 -9.76 2.31 -9.03
CA MET A 331 -8.35 2.13 -8.68
C MET A 331 -8.09 0.68 -8.32
N ALA A 332 -6.90 0.19 -8.65
CA ALA A 332 -6.45 -1.14 -8.28
C ALA A 332 -4.99 -1.12 -7.83
N ALA A 333 -4.65 -1.98 -6.86
CA ALA A 333 -3.27 -2.36 -6.60
C ALA A 333 -2.93 -3.52 -7.52
N ALA A 334 -1.81 -3.41 -8.23
CA ALA A 334 -1.36 -4.38 -9.22
C ALA A 334 0.07 -4.86 -8.90
N GLY A 335 0.41 -6.05 -9.38
CA GLY A 335 1.76 -6.60 -9.38
C GLY A 335 1.91 -7.66 -10.47
N ASP A 336 3.12 -7.78 -11.01
CA ASP A 336 3.46 -8.81 -12.00
C ASP A 336 4.11 -10.00 -11.28
N TYR A 337 3.68 -11.21 -11.64
CA TYR A 337 4.17 -12.44 -11.01
C TYR A 337 4.54 -13.49 -12.04
N THR A 338 5.74 -14.05 -11.90
CA THR A 338 6.18 -15.21 -12.68
C THR A 338 6.33 -16.43 -11.78
N GLY A 339 5.66 -17.53 -12.12
CA GLY A 339 5.74 -18.79 -11.37
C GLY A 339 4.49 -19.66 -11.49
N PHE A 340 4.33 -20.57 -10.53
CA PHE A 340 3.22 -21.51 -10.52
C PHE A 340 1.91 -20.86 -10.07
N MET A 341 0.81 -21.17 -10.75
CA MET A 341 -0.57 -20.82 -10.35
C MET A 341 -0.87 -21.07 -8.85
N ALA A 342 -0.33 -22.16 -8.31
CA ALA A 342 -0.56 -22.56 -6.93
C ALA A 342 -0.09 -21.54 -5.87
N GLU A 343 0.84 -20.65 -6.24
CA GLU A 343 1.37 -19.60 -5.38
C GLU A 343 0.58 -18.28 -5.46
N LEU A 344 -0.41 -18.17 -6.36
CA LEU A 344 -1.19 -16.94 -6.54
C LEU A 344 -1.92 -16.50 -5.27
N GLU A 345 -2.29 -17.42 -4.38
CA GLU A 345 -2.85 -17.03 -3.07
C GLU A 345 -1.85 -16.23 -2.23
N ASN A 346 -0.58 -16.64 -2.21
CA ASN A 346 0.48 -15.92 -1.53
C ASN A 346 0.73 -14.55 -2.20
N VAL A 347 0.75 -14.52 -3.54
CA VAL A 347 0.93 -13.29 -4.33
C VAL A 347 -0.20 -12.29 -4.10
N ARG A 348 -1.47 -12.72 -4.18
CA ARG A 348 -2.64 -11.89 -3.89
C ARG A 348 -2.56 -11.34 -2.47
N ASN A 349 -2.16 -12.15 -1.48
CA ASN A 349 -2.00 -11.68 -0.11
C ASN A 349 -0.83 -10.70 0.06
N ALA A 350 0.26 -10.86 -0.70
CA ALA A 350 1.40 -9.93 -0.71
C ALA A 350 0.99 -8.57 -1.29
N ILE A 351 0.30 -8.53 -2.44
CA ILE A 351 -0.20 -7.28 -3.05
C ILE A 351 -1.21 -6.60 -2.11
N ARG A 352 -2.11 -7.37 -1.50
CA ARG A 352 -3.05 -6.85 -0.49
C ARG A 352 -2.33 -6.24 0.71
N ALA A 353 -1.31 -6.93 1.23
CA ALA A 353 -0.51 -6.43 2.34
C ALA A 353 0.20 -5.13 1.96
N TRP A 354 0.83 -5.10 0.78
CA TRP A 354 1.47 -3.90 0.25
C TRP A 354 0.48 -2.73 0.15
N ALA A 355 -0.66 -2.91 -0.52
CA ALA A 355 -1.66 -1.86 -0.69
C ALA A 355 -2.16 -1.31 0.66
N MET A 356 -2.45 -2.19 1.62
CA MET A 356 -2.88 -1.78 2.96
C MET A 356 -1.76 -1.08 3.75
N THR A 357 -0.50 -1.46 3.58
CA THR A 357 0.64 -0.73 4.15
C THR A 357 0.75 0.68 3.59
N GLN A 358 0.47 0.85 2.30
CA GLN A 358 0.47 2.14 1.61
C GLN A 358 -0.75 3.02 2.01
N GLY A 359 -1.71 2.48 2.77
CA GLY A 359 -2.88 3.21 3.26
C GLY A 359 -4.12 3.10 2.37
N TYR A 360 -4.12 2.18 1.40
CA TYR A 360 -5.30 1.92 0.58
C TYR A 360 -6.24 0.91 1.24
N GLU A 361 -7.54 1.15 1.08
CA GLU A 361 -8.55 0.18 1.46
C GLU A 361 -8.83 -0.78 0.31
N VAL A 362 -8.51 -2.05 0.53
CA VAL A 362 -8.75 -3.12 -0.45
C VAL A 362 -10.18 -3.63 -0.34
N THR A 363 -10.87 -3.72 -1.47
CA THR A 363 -12.27 -4.15 -1.59
C THR A 363 -12.44 -5.19 -2.70
N GLY A 364 -13.63 -5.80 -2.79
CA GLY A 364 -13.96 -6.74 -3.87
C GLY A 364 -13.22 -8.08 -3.80
N ARG A 365 -13.13 -8.73 -4.96
CA ARG A 365 -12.43 -10.01 -5.17
C ARG A 365 -11.12 -9.74 -5.92
N PRO A 366 -10.01 -10.44 -5.60
CA PRO A 366 -8.82 -10.36 -6.42
C PRO A 366 -9.08 -11.00 -7.78
N TYR A 367 -8.40 -10.47 -8.80
CA TYR A 367 -8.40 -11.06 -10.12
C TYR A 367 -7.01 -11.00 -10.72
N GLU A 368 -6.75 -11.85 -11.69
CA GLU A 368 -5.48 -11.85 -12.40
C GLU A 368 -5.64 -12.18 -13.88
N PHE A 369 -4.78 -11.59 -14.71
CA PHE A 369 -4.64 -11.96 -16.11
C PHE A 369 -3.60 -13.06 -16.27
N TYR A 370 -3.95 -14.07 -17.06
CA TYR A 370 -3.06 -15.18 -17.42
C TYR A 370 -2.31 -14.81 -18.70
N LYS A 371 -1.18 -14.10 -18.57
CA LYS A 371 -0.42 -13.53 -19.70
C LYS A 371 0.20 -14.61 -20.59
N SER A 372 0.52 -15.78 -20.04
CA SER A 372 1.05 -16.93 -20.78
C SER A 372 -0.03 -17.92 -21.27
N GLY A 373 -1.32 -17.58 -21.19
CA GLY A 373 -2.41 -18.50 -21.55
C GLY A 373 -2.61 -19.63 -20.54
N ILE A 374 -3.60 -20.51 -20.77
CA ILE A 374 -4.03 -21.52 -19.77
C ILE A 374 -2.94 -22.57 -19.53
N ASP A 375 -2.32 -23.11 -20.57
CA ASP A 375 -1.47 -24.29 -20.42
C ASP A 375 -0.11 -23.96 -19.77
N ASP A 376 0.55 -22.89 -20.22
CA ASP A 376 1.87 -22.49 -19.70
C ASP A 376 1.80 -21.87 -18.30
N SER A 377 0.64 -21.34 -17.91
CA SER A 377 0.42 -20.74 -16.58
C SER A 377 0.63 -21.73 -15.42
N PHE A 378 0.49 -23.04 -15.64
CA PHE A 378 0.66 -24.04 -14.57
C PHE A 378 2.11 -24.53 -14.43
N THR A 379 3.06 -23.86 -15.08
CA THR A 379 4.50 -24.16 -15.02
C THR A 379 5.24 -23.14 -14.17
N ALA A 380 6.57 -23.27 -14.07
CA ALA A 380 7.42 -22.29 -13.41
C ALA A 380 7.55 -20.97 -14.20
N ASP A 381 7.21 -20.99 -15.48
CA ASP A 381 7.32 -19.85 -16.40
C ASP A 381 5.97 -19.15 -16.60
N GLY A 382 4.93 -19.55 -15.85
CA GLY A 382 3.61 -18.94 -15.90
C GLY A 382 3.67 -17.45 -15.56
N GLN A 383 3.03 -16.61 -16.36
CA GLN A 383 3.06 -15.16 -16.20
C GLN A 383 1.69 -14.60 -15.86
N TYR A 384 1.65 -13.78 -14.82
CA TYR A 384 0.42 -13.23 -14.27
C TYR A 384 0.56 -11.74 -14.01
N GLU A 385 -0.56 -11.06 -14.15
CA GLU A 385 -0.72 -9.73 -13.59
C GLU A 385 -1.90 -9.74 -12.64
N VAL A 386 -1.61 -9.49 -11.37
CA VAL A 386 -2.53 -9.74 -10.26
C VAL A 386 -3.00 -8.41 -9.71
N TYR A 387 -4.30 -8.33 -9.44
CA TYR A 387 -4.98 -7.10 -9.05
C TYR A 387 -5.82 -7.28 -7.79
N TRP A 388 -5.89 -6.20 -7.01
CA TRP A 388 -6.89 -5.96 -5.98
C TRP A 388 -7.59 -4.62 -6.22
N THR A 389 -8.91 -4.63 -6.21
CA THR A 389 -9.71 -3.42 -6.29
C THR A 389 -9.54 -2.57 -5.03
N LEU A 390 -9.38 -1.27 -5.20
CA LEU A 390 -9.22 -0.31 -4.11
C LEU A 390 -10.45 0.59 -4.03
N ARG A 391 -10.87 0.95 -2.82
CA ARG A 391 -11.90 1.98 -2.63
C ARG A 391 -11.36 3.32 -3.13
N GLN A 392 -12.15 4.03 -3.93
CA GLN A 392 -11.84 5.42 -4.30
C GLN A 392 -11.85 6.29 -3.03
N GLN A 393 -10.76 7.03 -2.78
CA GLN A 393 -10.54 7.84 -1.57
C GLN A 393 -11.14 9.23 -1.70
#